data_AF-A0A939DTQ7-F1
#
_entry.id   AF-A0A939DTQ7-F1
#
_cell.length_a   1.000
_cell.length_b   1.000
_cell.length_c   1.000
_cell.angle_alpha   90.00
_cell.angle_beta   90.00
_cell.angle_gamma   90.00
#
_symmetry.space_group_name_H-M   'P 1'
#
loop_
_entity.id
_entity.type
_entity.pdbx_description
1 polymer ?
#
loop_
_entity_poly.entity_id
_entity_poly.type
_entity_poly.pdbx_seq_one_letter_code
_entity_poly.pdbx_strand_id
1 'polypeptide(L)'
;DLLERIKHNSEDWELDEGKEIYVTIKLANRDTILPIGIVRDVEVLCGKIKYPTDFLVLGSPQDDFCPIIFGRPFLNTVNAKIDCKKQTVGVSFG
;
A
#
# COMPACT_ATOMS: atom_id res chain seq x y z
N ASP A 1 13.96 8.68 3.54
CA ASP A 1 13.68 7.28 3.21
C ASP A 1 12.45 6.79 3.99
N LEU A 2 11.47 6.18 3.30
CA LEU A 2 10.27 5.60 3.93
C LEU A 2 10.65 4.47 4.90
N LEU A 3 11.72 3.73 4.59
CA LEU A 3 12.18 2.61 5.41
C LEU A 3 12.63 3.09 6.79
N GLU A 4 13.42 4.16 6.83
CA GLU A 4 13.85 4.77 8.09
C GLU A 4 12.67 5.29 8.90
N ARG A 5 11.61 5.78 8.25
CA ARG A 5 10.39 6.25 8.94
C ARG A 5 9.57 5.09 9.51
N ILE A 6 9.47 3.97 8.81
CA ILE A 6 8.82 2.76 9.31
C ILE A 6 9.63 2.19 10.49
N LYS A 7 10.95 2.09 10.34
CA LYS A 7 11.85 1.59 11.39
C LYS A 7 11.89 2.48 12.64
N HIS A 8 11.75 3.80 12.48
CA HIS A 8 11.76 4.75 13.59
C HIS A 8 10.43 4.83 14.36
N ASN A 9 9.30 4.52 13.70
CA ASN A 9 7.98 4.45 14.35
C ASN A 9 7.68 3.04 14.87
N SER A 10 8.66 2.36 15.48
CA SER A 10 8.60 0.94 15.87
C SER A 10 7.48 0.55 16.85
N GLU A 11 6.63 1.48 17.29
CA GLU A 11 5.41 1.20 18.05
C GLU A 11 4.17 0.97 17.16
N ASP A 12 4.14 1.48 15.92
CA ASP A 12 2.94 1.40 15.07
C ASP A 12 3.01 0.30 14.00
N TRP A 13 4.14 0.11 13.31
CA TRP A 13 4.24 -0.81 12.16
C TRP A 13 5.58 -1.55 12.11
N GLU A 14 5.53 -2.89 12.04
CA GLU A 14 6.72 -3.73 11.83
C GLU A 14 6.87 -4.08 10.34
N LEU A 15 8.06 -3.78 9.77
CA LEU A 15 8.44 -4.25 8.45
C LEU A 15 9.00 -5.67 8.56
N ASP A 16 8.32 -6.63 7.93
CA ASP A 16 8.81 -7.98 7.81
C ASP A 16 9.69 -8.12 6.55
N GLU A 17 10.98 -7.83 6.71
CA GLU A 17 12.02 -7.97 5.68
C GLU A 17 12.47 -9.44 5.48
N GLY A 18 12.01 -10.37 6.35
CA GLY A 18 12.54 -11.74 6.47
C GLY A 18 11.61 -12.85 5.98
N LYS A 19 10.32 -12.59 5.76
CA LYS A 19 9.46 -13.54 5.06
C LYS A 19 9.78 -13.56 3.57
N GLU A 20 9.93 -14.74 3.00
CA GLU A 20 9.91 -14.92 1.55
C GLU A 20 8.56 -14.46 1.00
N ILE A 21 8.51 -13.21 0.54
CA ILE A 21 7.40 -12.67 -0.22
C ILE A 21 7.57 -13.19 -1.63
N TYR A 22 6.87 -14.27 -1.96
CA TYR A 22 6.81 -14.82 -3.32
C TYR A 22 5.88 -13.99 -4.23
N VAL A 23 6.07 -12.67 -4.24
CA VAL A 23 5.32 -11.75 -5.10
C VAL A 23 6.29 -11.03 -6.00
N THR A 24 5.98 -11.01 -7.28
CA THR A 24 6.71 -10.28 -8.30
C THR A 24 5.78 -9.24 -8.91
N ILE A 25 6.19 -7.96 -8.90
CA ILE A 25 5.40 -6.89 -9.46
C ILE A 25 5.92 -6.56 -10.85
N LYS A 26 5.04 -6.67 -11.85
CA LYS A 26 5.33 -6.23 -13.21
C LYS A 26 4.74 -4.84 -13.44
N LEU A 27 5.60 -3.88 -13.73
CA LEU A 27 5.22 -2.51 -14.01
C LEU A 27 4.72 -2.33 -15.44
N ALA A 28 4.06 -1.19 -15.70
CA ALA A 28 3.56 -0.84 -17.04
C ALA A 28 4.69 -0.66 -18.07
N ASN A 29 5.86 -0.21 -17.63
CA ASN A 29 7.08 -0.14 -18.45
C ASN A 29 7.74 -1.51 -18.69
N ARG A 30 7.11 -2.60 -18.21
CA ARG A 30 7.55 -4.00 -18.29
C ARG A 30 8.70 -4.38 -17.37
N ASP A 31 9.20 -3.45 -16.57
CA ASP A 31 10.16 -3.76 -15.52
C ASP A 31 9.52 -4.64 -14.47
N THR A 32 10.38 -5.42 -13.81
CA THR A 32 10.00 -6.32 -12.74
C THR A 32 10.65 -5.86 -11.45
N ILE A 33 9.84 -5.63 -10.42
CA ILE A 33 10.28 -5.22 -9.09
C ILE A 33 9.99 -6.34 -8.11
N LEU A 34 10.99 -6.65 -7.30
CA LEU A 34 10.84 -7.48 -6.10
C LEU A 34 10.55 -6.56 -4.91
N PRO A 35 9.49 -6.82 -4.14
CA PRO A 35 9.24 -6.12 -2.89
C PRO A 35 10.41 -6.33 -1.92
N ILE A 36 10.71 -5.32 -1.13
CA ILE A 36 11.72 -5.39 -0.06
C ILE A 36 11.15 -5.97 1.23
N GLY A 37 9.83 -5.96 1.37
CA GLY A 37 9.15 -6.41 2.58
C GLY A 37 7.66 -6.15 2.50
N ILE A 38 6.98 -6.51 3.59
CA ILE A 38 5.56 -6.28 3.77
C ILE A 38 5.33 -5.67 5.14
N VAL A 39 4.49 -4.65 5.19
CA VAL A 39 3.96 -4.10 6.44
C VAL A 39 2.55 -4.64 6.59
N ARG A 40 2.26 -5.28 7.72
CA ARG A 40 0.98 -5.94 7.97
C ARG A 40 0.06 -5.12 8.85
N ASP A 41 -1.23 -5.42 8.74
CA ASP A 41 -2.27 -4.91 9.65
C ASP A 41 -2.31 -3.38 9.76
N VAL A 42 -1.95 -2.68 8.67
CA VAL A 42 -2.01 -1.21 8.62
C VAL A 42 -3.47 -0.78 8.56
N GLU A 43 -3.91 -0.03 9.56
CA GLU A 43 -5.25 0.52 9.61
C GLU A 43 -5.40 1.70 8.63
N VAL A 44 -6.25 1.53 7.62
CA VAL A 44 -6.60 2.59 6.67
C VAL A 44 -7.97 3.16 7.03
N LEU A 45 -8.01 4.45 7.36
CA LEU A 45 -9.25 5.15 7.66
C LEU A 45 -9.98 5.54 6.36
N CYS A 46 -11.09 4.88 6.08
CA CYS A 46 -11.99 5.22 4.98
C CYS A 46 -13.28 5.84 5.56
N GLY A 47 -13.44 7.15 5.38
CA GLY A 47 -14.54 7.90 5.99
C GLY A 47 -14.43 7.91 7.52
N LYS A 48 -15.16 7.01 8.18
CA LYS A 48 -15.16 6.85 9.65
C LYS A 48 -14.80 5.44 10.11
N ILE A 49 -14.55 4.52 9.19
CA ILE A 49 -14.29 3.11 9.47
C ILE A 49 -12.83 2.82 9.12
N LYS A 50 -12.15 2.08 10.00
CA LYS A 50 -10.80 1.60 9.78
C LYS A 50 -10.83 0.21 9.16
N TYR A 51 -10.02 0.01 8.13
CA TYR A 51 -9.85 -1.28 7.47
C TYR A 51 -8.38 -1.72 7.61
N PRO A 52 -8.10 -2.87 8.25
CA PRO A 52 -6.74 -3.41 8.25
C PRO A 52 -6.38 -3.88 6.84
N THR A 53 -5.16 -3.59 6.40
CA THR A 53 -4.62 -4.08 5.13
C THR A 53 -3.12 -4.24 5.21
N ASP A 54 -2.59 -5.18 4.43
CA ASP A 54 -1.17 -5.35 4.25
C ASP A 54 -0.67 -4.52 3.06
N PHE A 55 0.54 -3.98 3.17
CA PHE A 55 1.23 -3.25 2.11
C PHE A 55 2.55 -3.89 1.74
N LEU A 56 2.75 -4.16 0.46
CA LEU A 56 4.06 -4.46 -0.08
C LEU A 56 4.88 -3.18 -0.15
N VAL A 57 6.08 -3.21 0.41
CA VAL A 57 7.03 -2.11 0.31
C VAL A 57 7.96 -2.39 -0.86
N LEU A 58 8.13 -1.40 -1.74
CA LEU A 58 8.98 -1.48 -2.92
C LEU A 58 10.21 -0.60 -2.71
N GLY A 59 11.40 -1.11 -3.00
CA GLY A 59 12.61 -0.30 -3.05
C GLY A 59 12.60 0.55 -4.32
N SER A 60 12.59 1.87 -4.20
CA SER A 60 12.79 2.78 -5.33
C SER A 60 14.21 3.33 -5.31
N PRO A 61 14.97 3.26 -6.42
CA PRO A 61 16.33 3.77 -6.45
C PRO A 61 16.44 5.31 -6.55
N GLN A 62 15.35 6.07 -6.74
CA GLN A 62 15.47 7.42 -7.33
C GLN A 62 14.43 8.49 -6.97
N ASP A 63 13.59 8.33 -5.95
CA ASP A 63 12.68 9.43 -5.60
C ASP A 63 12.29 9.46 -4.12
N ASP A 64 12.28 10.64 -3.52
CA ASP A 64 11.75 10.89 -2.17
C ASP A 64 10.22 10.77 -2.15
N PHE A 65 9.59 10.74 -3.32
CA PHE A 65 8.17 10.53 -3.47
C PHE A 65 7.79 9.05 -3.33
N CYS A 66 7.11 8.73 -2.23
CA CYS A 66 6.61 7.38 -1.95
C CYS A 66 5.07 7.35 -2.04
N PRO A 67 4.48 7.12 -3.23
CA PRO A 67 3.03 7.03 -3.36
C PRO A 67 2.49 5.75 -2.72
N ILE A 68 1.39 5.86 -1.98
CA ILE A 68 0.61 4.70 -1.51
C ILE A 68 -0.31 4.27 -2.65
N ILE A 69 -0.24 2.99 -3.03
CA ILE A 69 -1.06 2.42 -4.10
C ILE A 69 -2.07 1.45 -3.49
N PHE A 70 -3.36 1.81 -3.57
CA PHE A 70 -4.44 0.90 -3.22
C PHE A 70 -4.79 0.03 -4.42
N GLY A 71 -4.45 -1.26 -4.33
CA GLY A 71 -4.80 -2.23 -5.33
C GLY A 71 -6.32 -2.50 -5.40
N ARG A 72 -6.75 -3.15 -6.49
CA ARG A 72 -8.14 -3.59 -6.66
C ARG A 72 -8.71 -4.39 -5.48
N PRO A 73 -7.95 -5.28 -4.79
CA PRO A 73 -8.46 -6.00 -3.62
C PRO A 73 -8.95 -5.06 -2.51
N PHE A 74 -8.15 -4.08 -2.11
CA PHE A 74 -8.53 -3.11 -1.08
C PHE A 74 -9.70 -2.22 -1.54
N LEU A 75 -9.66 -1.75 -2.78
CA LEU A 75 -10.74 -0.95 -3.37
C LEU A 75 -12.08 -1.70 -3.38
N ASN A 76 -12.04 -3.02 -3.59
CA ASN A 76 -13.23 -3.89 -3.49
C ASN A 76 -13.74 -4.00 -2.04
N THR A 77 -12.84 -4.13 -1.05
CA THR A 77 -13.19 -4.18 0.38
C THR A 77 -13.98 -2.95 0.83
N VAL A 78 -13.62 -1.77 0.34
CA VAL A 78 -14.28 -0.50 0.71
C VAL A 78 -15.41 -0.09 -0.24
N ASN A 79 -15.81 -0.99 -1.14
CA ASN A 79 -16.79 -0.78 -2.20
C ASN A 79 -16.58 0.56 -2.93
N ALA A 80 -15.35 0.75 -3.43
CA ALA A 80 -14.92 2.01 -4.03
C ALA A 80 -15.62 2.27 -5.37
N LYS A 81 -16.11 3.51 -5.54
CA LYS A 81 -16.59 4.06 -6.81
C LYS A 81 -15.65 5.17 -7.28
N ILE A 82 -14.95 4.91 -8.38
CA ILE A 82 -13.96 5.84 -8.94
C ILE A 82 -14.62 6.60 -10.10
N ASP A 83 -14.73 7.93 -9.95
CA ASP A 83 -15.18 8.83 -11.02
C ASP A 83 -13.96 9.63 -11.52
N CYS A 84 -13.38 9.20 -12.64
CA CYS A 84 -12.20 9.82 -13.21
C CYS A 84 -12.45 11.26 -13.70
N LYS A 85 -13.68 11.55 -14.16
CA LYS A 85 -14.01 12.88 -14.69
C LYS A 85 -14.13 13.90 -13.55
N LYS A 86 -14.69 13.49 -12.42
CA LYS A 86 -14.81 14.32 -11.21
C LYS A 86 -13.59 14.25 -10.31
N GLN A 87 -12.65 13.36 -10.61
CA GLN A 87 -11.45 13.10 -9.80
C GLN A 87 -11.80 12.72 -8.35
N THR A 88 -12.86 11.92 -8.19
CA THR A 88 -13.31 11.47 -6.87
C THR A 88 -13.21 9.96 -6.72
N VAL A 89 -12.92 9.55 -5.49
CA VAL A 89 -13.07 8.18 -5.03
C VAL A 89 -14.11 8.20 -3.92
N GLY A 90 -15.30 7.67 -4.22
CA GLY A 90 -16.33 7.42 -3.22
C GLY A 90 -16.10 6.04 -2.60
N VAL A 91 -16.29 5.93 -1.29
CA VAL A 91 -16.40 4.64 -0.60
C VAL A 91 -17.83 4.50 -0.12
N SER A 92 -18.36 3.29 -0.12
CA SER A 92 -19.69 3.03 0.42
C SER A 92 -19.61 1.93 1.45
N PHE A 93 -20.25 2.20 2.58
CA PHE A 93 -20.37 1.28 3.69
C PHE A 93 -21.72 0.60 3.54
N GLY A 94 -21.76 -0.72 3.71
CA GLY A 94 -23.01 -1.47 3.74
C GLY A 94 -23.98 -0.92 4.79
#